data_AF-A0A1I7YBK4-F1
#
_entry.id   AF-A0A1I7YBK4-F1
#
_cell.length_a   1.000
_cell.length_b   1.000
_cell.length_c   1.000
_cell.angle_alpha   90.00
_cell.angle_beta   90.00
_cell.angle_gamma   90.00
#
_symmetry.space_group_name_H-M   'P 1'
#
loop_
_entity.id
_entity.type
_entity.pdbx_description
1 polymer ?
#
loop_
_entity_poly.entity_id
_entity_poly.type
_entity_poly.pdbx_seq_one_letter_code
_entity_poly.pdbx_strand_id
1 'polypeptide(L)'
;MTEDRLKELFKEKGAIVPTSVTTFPSKSDRSSAGICEFPTTQSASEALMLCNHTPVVCAQGKAPYIVKLAYAGGRDGREFRY
;
A
#
# COMPACT_ATOMS: atom_id res chain seq x y z
N MET A 1 -7.69 7.39 1.70
CA MET A 1 -6.33 7.09 2.17
C MET A 1 -5.37 8.04 1.45
N THR A 2 -4.52 8.78 2.16
CA THR A 2 -3.55 9.73 1.58
C THR A 2 -2.15 9.11 1.57
N GLU A 3 -1.24 9.66 0.76
CA GLU A 3 0.17 9.27 0.73
C GLU A 3 0.83 9.41 2.11
N ASP A 4 0.61 10.54 2.79
CA ASP A 4 1.20 10.79 4.11
C ASP A 4 0.76 9.74 5.14
N ARG A 5 -0.53 9.36 5.14
CA ARG A 5 -1.02 8.33 6.07
C ARG A 5 -0.44 6.95 5.76
N LEU A 6 -0.15 6.65 4.48
CA LEU A 6 0.56 5.43 4.09
C LEU A 6 2.00 5.44 4.61
N LYS A 7 2.71 6.55 4.45
CA LYS A 7 4.09 6.70 4.97
C LYS A 7 4.14 6.57 6.49
N GLU A 8 3.19 7.19 7.19
CA GLU A 8 3.04 7.03 8.64
C GLU A 8 2.79 5.58 9.03
N LEU A 9 1.89 4.88 8.33
CA LEU A 9 1.59 3.47 8.60
C LEU A 9 2.85 2.59 8.50
N PHE A 10 3.65 2.76 7.44
CA PHE A 10 4.90 2.01 7.28
C PHE A 10 5.86 2.31 8.44
N LYS A 11 5.98 3.58 8.85
CA LYS A 11 6.83 4.00 9.98
C LYS A 11 6.34 3.44 11.32
N GLU A 12 5.03 3.48 11.58
CA GLU A 12 4.38 2.94 12.79
C GLU A 12 4.64 1.43 12.93
N LYS A 13 4.72 0.71 11.81
CA LYS A 13 4.99 -0.73 11.76
C LYS A 13 6.47 -1.08 11.75
N GLY A 14 7.36 -0.09 11.80
CA GLY A 14 8.81 -0.30 11.74
C GLY A 14 9.31 -0.70 10.35
N ALA A 15 8.48 -0.57 9.31
CA ALA A 15 8.88 -0.80 7.94
C ALA A 15 9.59 0.43 7.36
N ILE A 16 10.41 0.19 6.34
CA ILE A 16 10.97 1.24 5.52
C ILE A 16 9.87 2.05 4.82
N VAL A 17 10.05 3.36 4.75
CA VAL A 17 9.10 4.26 4.08
C VAL A 17 9.28 4.14 2.56
N PRO A 18 8.20 4.04 1.78
CA PRO A 18 8.30 3.99 0.32
C PRO A 18 8.91 5.28 -0.25
N THR A 19 9.72 5.13 -1.28
CA THR A 19 10.38 6.22 -2.01
C THR A 19 9.35 7.07 -2.76
N SER A 20 8.31 6.42 -3.30
CA SER A 20 7.23 7.07 -4.05
C SER A 20 5.92 6.34 -3.83
N VAL A 21 4.82 7.09 -3.77
CA VAL A 21 3.46 6.54 -3.67
C VAL A 21 2.63 7.12 -4.80
N THR A 22 2.18 6.26 -5.71
CA THR A 22 1.23 6.64 -6.76
C THR A 22 -0.16 6.20 -6.36
N THR A 23 -1.07 7.14 -6.14
CA THR A 23 -2.49 6.81 -5.89
C THR A 23 -3.25 6.72 -7.20
N PHE A 24 -4.09 5.70 -7.33
CA PHE A 24 -4.98 5.57 -8.48
C PHE A 24 -6.25 6.38 -8.26
N PRO A 25 -6.76 7.07 -9.30
CA PRO A 25 -8.04 7.76 -9.21
C PRO A 25 -9.13 6.72 -8.91
N SER A 26 -9.74 6.83 -7.74
CA SER A 26 -10.79 5.90 -7.36
C SER A 26 -12.08 6.23 -8.09
N LYS A 27 -12.77 5.19 -8.57
CA LYS A 27 -14.14 5.31 -9.09
C LYS A 27 -15.19 5.31 -7.97
N SER A 28 -14.79 5.09 -6.71
CA SER A 28 -15.70 4.99 -5.57
C SER A 28 -15.03 5.46 -4.27
N ASP A 29 -15.77 6.18 -3.43
CA ASP A 29 -15.29 6.65 -2.12
C ASP A 29 -15.06 5.52 -1.09
N ARG A 30 -15.42 4.27 -1.42
CA ARG A 30 -15.33 3.12 -0.51
C ARG A 30 -13.95 2.49 -0.42
N SER A 31 -13.03 2.79 -1.33
CA SER A 31 -11.69 2.23 -1.33
C SER A 31 -10.70 3.11 -2.09
N SER A 32 -9.44 3.09 -1.69
CA SER A 32 -8.33 3.69 -2.43
C SER A 32 -7.34 2.58 -2.81
N ALA A 33 -6.72 2.70 -3.98
CA ALA A 33 -5.68 1.78 -4.45
C ALA A 33 -4.51 2.59 -5.01
N GLY A 34 -3.33 1.97 -5.11
CA GLY A 34 -2.12 2.64 -5.59
C GLY A 34 -0.92 1.71 -5.63
N ILE A 35 0.23 2.28 -5.96
CA ILE A 35 1.54 1.61 -6.00
C ILE A 35 2.47 2.33 -5.03
N CYS A 36 3.20 1.55 -4.23
CA CYS A 36 4.31 2.03 -3.41
C CYS A 36 5.62 1.49 -3.98
N GLU A 37 6.54 2.38 -4.35
CA GLU A 37 7.87 2.01 -4.81
C GLU A 37 8.85 2.04 -3.64
N PHE A 38 9.70 1.01 -3.57
CA PHE A 38 10.71 0.84 -2.52
C PHE A 38 12.10 0.75 -3.14
N PRO A 39 13.16 1.09 -2.39
CA PRO A 39 14.53 1.09 -2.92
C PRO A 39 15.03 -0.29 -3.33
N THR A 40 14.54 -1.36 -2.68
CA THR A 40 14.92 -2.75 -2.98
C THR A 40 13.73 -3.70 -2.85
N THR A 41 13.81 -4.86 -3.51
CA THR A 41 12.83 -5.95 -3.36
C THR A 41 12.76 -6.45 -1.92
N GLN A 42 13.88 -6.47 -1.19
CA GLN A 42 13.92 -6.88 0.22
C GLN A 42 13.09 -5.92 1.08
N SER A 43 13.31 -4.62 0.90
CA SER A 43 12.55 -3.54 1.55
C SER A 43 11.05 -3.64 1.26
N ALA A 44 10.67 -3.91 0.00
CA ALA A 44 9.27 -4.12 -0.37
C ALA A 44 8.66 -5.36 0.30
N SER A 45 9.44 -6.44 0.40
CA SER A 45 9.00 -7.71 1.03
C SER A 45 8.76 -7.52 2.53
N GLU A 46 9.70 -6.85 3.21
CA GLU A 46 9.59 -6.53 4.63
C GLU A 46 8.38 -5.63 4.92
N ALA A 47 8.21 -4.56 4.13
CA ALA A 47 7.08 -3.67 4.24
C ALA A 47 5.75 -4.39 4.01
N LEU A 48 5.70 -5.32 3.05
CA LEU A 48 4.54 -6.18 2.82
C LEU A 48 4.25 -7.06 4.04
N MET A 49 5.26 -7.73 4.60
CA MET A 49 5.07 -8.59 5.78
C MET A 49 4.59 -7.82 7.01
N LEU A 50 5.12 -6.61 7.25
CA LEU A 50 4.83 -5.83 8.45
C LEU A 50 3.51 -5.06 8.37
N CYS A 51 3.13 -4.59 7.19
CA CYS A 51 2.02 -3.64 7.04
C CYS A 51 0.76 -4.26 6.44
N ASN A 52 0.87 -5.40 5.77
CA ASN A 52 -0.30 -6.05 5.17
C ASN A 52 -1.32 -6.44 6.26
N HIS A 53 -2.60 -6.38 5.91
CA HIS A 53 -3.74 -6.62 6.79
C HIS A 53 -3.85 -5.69 8.01
N THR A 54 -3.09 -4.59 8.05
CA THR A 54 -3.21 -3.63 9.14
C THR A 54 -4.54 -2.87 9.06
N PRO A 55 -5.31 -2.79 10.16
CA PRO A 55 -6.49 -1.94 10.23
C PRO A 55 -6.10 -0.46 10.27
N VAL A 56 -6.67 0.34 9.38
CA VAL A 56 -6.51 1.79 9.31
C VAL A 56 -7.86 2.46 9.54
N VAL A 57 -7.93 3.27 10.59
CA VAL A 57 -9.12 4.07 10.89
C VAL A 57 -9.14 5.26 9.94
N CYS A 58 -10.27 5.44 9.26
CA CYS A 58 -10.52 6.61 8.43
C CYS A 58 -11.58 7.47 9.13
N ALA A 59 -11.37 8.77 9.21
CA ALA A 59 -12.28 9.71 9.88
C ALA A 59 -13.72 9.67 9.33
N GLN A 60 -13.91 9.21 8.09
CA GLN A 60 -15.21 9.13 7.42
C GLN A 60 -15.93 7.78 7.59
N GLY A 61 -15.26 6.74 8.13
CA GLY A 61 -15.79 5.37 8.20
C GLY A 61 -16.19 4.95 9.61
N LYS A 62 -17.29 4.18 9.74
CA LYS A 62 -17.70 3.56 11.02
C LYS A 62 -16.86 2.34 11.42
N ALA A 63 -16.10 1.78 10.49
CA ALA A 63 -15.28 0.58 10.68
C ALA A 63 -13.88 0.79 10.07
N PRO A 64 -12.83 0.13 10.61
CA PRO A 64 -11.48 0.25 10.07
C PRO A 64 -11.38 -0.40 8.69
N TYR A 65 -10.61 0.22 7.81
CA TYR A 65 -10.23 -0.35 6.53
C TYR A 65 -9.05 -1.30 6.72
N ILE A 66 -9.10 -2.47 6.11
CA ILE A 66 -7.97 -3.41 6.13
C ILE A 66 -7.08 -3.12 4.94
N VAL A 67 -5.82 -2.76 5.21
CA VAL A 67 -4.81 -2.58 4.17
C VAL A 67 -4.51 -3.92 3.51
N LYS A 68 -4.51 -3.96 2.18
CA LYS A 68 -4.13 -5.15 1.41
C LYS A 68 -2.97 -4.78 0.49
N LEU A 69 -1.82 -5.39 0.74
CA LEU A 69 -0.60 -5.21 -0.04
C LEU A 69 -0.33 -6.47 -0.86
N ALA A 70 0.18 -6.26 -2.07
CA ALA A 70 0.65 -7.31 -2.95
C ALA A 70 1.81 -6.74 -3.80
N TYR A 71 2.61 -7.62 -4.39
CA TYR A 71 3.56 -7.18 -5.40
C TYR A 71 2.81 -6.58 -6.59
N ALA A 72 3.24 -5.40 -7.03
CA ALA A 72 2.76 -4.83 -8.27
C ALA A 72 3.19 -5.75 -9.43
N GLY A 73 2.27 -6.05 -10.36
CA GLY A 73 2.63 -6.69 -11.61
C GLY A 73 3.62 -5.82 -12.37
N GLY A 74 4.60 -6.44 -13.05
CA GLY A 74 5.60 -5.70 -13.82
C GLY A 74 4.95 -4.68 -14.76
N ARG A 75 5.65 -3.58 -15.06
CA ARG A 75 5.19 -2.44 -15.88
C ARG A 75 4.57 -2.84 -17.24
N ASP A 76 4.75 -4.08 -17.70
CA ASP A 76 4.21 -4.61 -18.95
C ASP A 76 3.06 -5.62 -18.82
N GLY A 77 2.51 -5.93 -17.63
CA GLY A 77 1.28 -6.73 -17.49
C GLY A 77 1.23 -8.12 -18.17
N ARG A 78 2.34 -8.61 -18.75
CA ARG A 78 2.38 -9.82 -19.59
C ARG A 78 3.16 -11.00 -19.01
N GLU A 79 3.76 -10.90 -17.83
CA GLU A 79 4.73 -11.93 -17.41
C GLU A 79 4.25 -12.92 -16.34
N PHE A 80 3.06 -12.75 -15.75
CA PHE A 80 2.62 -13.59 -14.62
C PHE A 80 1.23 -14.22 -14.79
N ARG A 81 0.93 -14.71 -16.00
CA ARG A 81 -0.21 -15.59 -16.24
C ARG A 81 0.33 -16.89 -16.87
N TYR A 82 0.54 -17.90 -16.04
CA TYR A 82 0.75 -19.28 -16.47
C TYR A 82 -0.60 -20.00 -16.45
#